data_AF-A0A0F9KGW6-F1
#
_entry.id   AF-A0A0F9KGW6-F1
#
_cell.length_a   1.000
_cell.length_b   1.000
_cell.length_c   1.000
_cell.angle_alpha   90.00
_cell.angle_beta   90.00
_cell.angle_gamma   90.00
#
_symmetry.space_group_name_H-M   'P 1'
#
loop_
_entity.id
_entity.type
_entity.pdbx_description
1 polymer ?
#
loop_
_entity_poly.entity_id
_entity_poly.type
_entity_poly.pdbx_seq_one_letter_code
_entity_poly.pdbx_strand_id
1 'polypeptide(L)'
;MDARSGGFEPHLQTPTFALSFLGAITLWASLVFKKSALEVPAFLLLSAAGAGVAIAFWTQVERCGEDWGWRGLARSLRRPDRHFWVGFLTHAPQFVAAGAIALAWRRRGREQHK
;
A
#
# COMPACT_ATOMS: atom_id res chain seq x y z
N MET A 1 -13.99 7.01 -44.70
CA MET A 1 -12.63 6.45 -44.62
C MET A 1 -12.38 6.11 -43.16
N ASP A 2 -12.57 4.83 -42.85
CA ASP A 2 -12.23 4.22 -41.57
C ASP A 2 -10.72 4.01 -41.47
N ALA A 3 -10.14 4.38 -40.33
CA ALA A 3 -8.97 3.72 -39.78
C ALA A 3 -8.94 3.98 -38.27
N ARG A 4 -9.71 3.15 -37.55
CA ARG A 4 -9.52 2.92 -36.11
C ARG A 4 -8.11 2.33 -35.92
N SER A 5 -7.12 3.16 -35.63
CA SER A 5 -5.93 2.72 -34.91
C SER A 5 -6.30 2.62 -33.43
N GLY A 6 -7.08 1.58 -33.10
CA GLY A 6 -7.22 1.07 -31.76
C GLY A 6 -5.87 0.50 -31.32
N GLY A 7 -4.95 1.39 -30.96
CA GLY A 7 -3.80 1.01 -30.17
C GLY A 7 -4.34 0.46 -28.86
N PHE A 8 -4.20 -0.84 -28.67
CA PHE A 8 -4.15 -1.43 -27.34
C PHE A 8 -2.92 -0.81 -26.67
N GLU A 9 -3.07 0.40 -26.13
CA GLU A 9 -2.23 0.86 -25.03
C GLU A 9 -2.39 -0.24 -23.97
N PRO A 10 -1.35 -1.01 -23.62
CA PRO A 10 -1.45 -1.88 -22.48
C PRO A 10 -1.78 -0.95 -21.33
N HIS A 11 -3.04 -0.97 -20.87
CA HIS A 11 -3.51 -0.31 -19.67
C HIS A 11 -2.45 -0.62 -18.63
N LEU A 12 -1.56 0.35 -18.38
CA LEU A 12 -0.36 0.20 -17.57
C LEU A 12 -0.85 -0.35 -16.24
N GLN A 13 -0.71 -1.66 -16.08
CA GLN A 13 -1.16 -2.38 -14.92
C GLN A 13 -0.36 -1.75 -13.79
N THR A 14 -1.03 -0.92 -12.99
CA THR A 14 -0.34 0.03 -12.12
C THR A 14 0.68 -0.76 -11.31
N PRO A 15 1.97 -0.36 -11.27
CA PRO A 15 3.00 -1.17 -10.63
C PRO A 15 2.62 -1.52 -9.19
N THR A 16 1.88 -0.63 -8.53
CA THR A 16 1.28 -0.89 -7.22
C THR A 16 0.25 -2.02 -7.20
N PHE A 17 -0.59 -2.18 -8.23
CA PHE A 17 -1.50 -3.32 -8.35
C PHE A 17 -0.73 -4.63 -8.46
N ALA A 18 0.29 -4.70 -9.33
CA ALA A 18 1.13 -5.89 -9.46
C ALA A 18 1.83 -6.24 -8.14
N LEU A 19 2.40 -5.24 -7.46
CA LEU A 19 3.03 -5.42 -6.14
C LEU A 19 2.02 -5.87 -5.07
N SER A 20 0.83 -5.27 -5.04
CA SER A 20 -0.23 -5.65 -4.10
C SER A 20 -0.69 -7.08 -4.33
N PHE A 21 -0.90 -7.45 -5.59
CA PHE A 21 -1.36 -8.78 -5.99
C PHE A 21 -0.31 -9.85 -5.67
N LEU A 22 0.94 -9.63 -6.07
CA LEU A 22 2.05 -10.53 -5.75
C LEU A 22 2.27 -10.64 -4.23
N GLY A 23 2.22 -9.52 -3.51
CA GLY A 23 2.34 -9.49 -2.06
C GLY A 23 1.22 -10.27 -1.37
N ALA A 24 -0.03 -10.10 -1.81
CA ALA A 24 -1.18 -10.81 -1.28
C ALA A 24 -1.12 -12.32 -1.55
N ILE A 25 -0.76 -12.72 -2.78
CA ILE A 25 -0.57 -14.14 -3.12
C ILE A 25 0.54 -14.76 -2.28
N THR A 26 1.66 -14.05 -2.13
CA THR A 26 2.81 -14.54 -1.35
C THR A 26 2.45 -14.70 0.12
N LEU A 27 1.68 -13.74 0.68
CA LEU A 27 1.15 -13.84 2.05
C LEU A 27 0.19 -15.02 2.18
N TRP A 28 -0.75 -15.19 1.24
CA TRP A 28 -1.69 -16.30 1.25
C TRP A 28 -0.97 -17.66 1.16
N ALA A 29 0.02 -17.78 0.27
CA ALA A 29 0.86 -18.96 0.17
C ALA A 29 1.63 -19.23 1.47
N SER A 30 2.15 -18.20 2.13
CA SER A 30 2.79 -18.35 3.45
C SER A 30 1.85 -18.99 4.47
N LEU A 31 0.59 -18.53 4.51
CA LEU A 31 -0.42 -19.03 5.45
C LEU A 31 -0.86 -20.46 5.12
N VAL A 32 -1.13 -20.76 3.84
CA VAL A 32 -1.59 -22.08 3.38
C VAL A 32 -0.51 -23.14 3.57
N PHE A 33 0.73 -22.83 3.18
CA PHE A 33 1.85 -23.78 3.27
C PHE A 33 2.59 -23.71 4.61
N LYS A 34 2.13 -22.86 5.55
CA LYS A 34 2.78 -22.59 6.85
C LYS A 34 4.27 -22.26 6.73
N LYS A 35 4.67 -21.58 5.64
CA LYS A 35 6.05 -21.22 5.36
C LYS A 35 6.32 -19.78 5.77
N SER A 36 6.85 -19.58 6.98
CA SER A 36 7.18 -18.26 7.52
C SER A 36 8.23 -17.51 6.69
N ALA A 37 9.08 -18.22 5.94
CA ALA A 37 10.07 -17.59 5.04
C ALA A 37 9.42 -16.74 3.93
N LEU A 38 8.18 -17.04 3.53
CA LEU A 38 7.43 -16.26 2.53
C LEU A 38 6.82 -14.98 3.11
N GLU A 39 6.79 -14.81 4.43
CA GLU A 39 6.28 -13.59 5.07
C GLU A 39 7.20 -12.39 4.76
N VAL A 40 8.50 -12.61 4.58
CA VAL A 40 9.47 -11.55 4.27
C VAL A 40 9.23 -10.92 2.89
N PRO A 41 9.20 -11.66 1.78
CA PRO A 41 8.87 -11.09 0.48
C PRO A 41 7.46 -10.51 0.44
N ALA A 42 6.48 -11.14 1.11
CA ALA A 42 5.13 -10.59 1.23
C ALA A 42 5.13 -9.22 1.94
N PHE A 43 5.85 -9.10 3.05
CA PHE A 43 6.00 -7.84 3.78
C PHE A 43 6.63 -6.75 2.93
N LEU A 44 7.70 -7.04 2.19
CA LEU A 44 8.36 -6.06 1.32
C LEU A 44 7.44 -5.58 0.20
N LEU A 45 6.75 -6.50 -0.48
CA LEU A 45 5.83 -6.19 -1.58
C LEU A 45 4.64 -5.36 -1.09
N LEU A 46 4.02 -5.75 0.03
CA LEU A 46 2.88 -5.04 0.62
C LEU A 46 3.30 -3.68 1.20
N SER A 47 4.48 -3.56 1.79
CA SER A 47 5.01 -2.28 2.27
C SER A 47 5.27 -1.32 1.12
N ALA A 48 5.89 -1.81 0.04
CA ALA A 48 6.12 -1.01 -1.18
C ALA A 48 4.80 -0.56 -1.81
N ALA A 49 3.80 -1.45 -1.86
CA ALA A 49 2.47 -1.11 -2.35
C ALA A 49 1.72 -0.14 -1.42
N GLY A 50 1.92 -0.26 -0.10
CA GLY A 50 1.34 0.58 0.93
C GLY A 50 1.99 1.97 1.04
N ALA A 51 3.17 2.17 0.46
CA ALA A 51 3.83 3.48 0.42
C ALA A 51 2.96 4.56 -0.27
N GLY A 52 2.01 4.15 -1.12
CA GLY A 52 1.00 5.03 -1.69
C GLY A 52 0.12 5.76 -0.65
N VAL A 53 0.00 5.23 0.58
CA VAL A 53 -0.64 5.94 1.70
C VAL A 53 0.14 7.22 2.04
N ALA A 54 1.45 7.14 2.13
CA ALA A 54 2.30 8.30 2.43
C ALA A 54 2.24 9.34 1.29
N ILE A 55 2.22 8.87 0.03
CA ILE A 55 2.05 9.73 -1.14
C ILE A 55 0.68 10.42 -1.10
N ALA A 56 -0.40 9.71 -0.77
CA ALA A 56 -1.73 10.30 -0.66
C ALA A 56 -1.77 11.41 0.41
N PHE A 57 -1.17 11.19 1.58
CA PHE A 57 -1.05 12.22 2.61
C PHE A 57 -0.21 13.42 2.15
N TRP A 58 0.93 13.17 1.51
CA TRP A 58 1.78 14.21 0.94
C TRP A 58 1.02 15.08 -0.06
N THR A 59 0.39 14.45 -1.05
CA THR A 59 -0.38 15.14 -2.09
C THR A 59 -1.56 15.91 -1.49
N GLN A 60 -2.22 15.40 -0.46
CA GLN A 60 -3.30 16.12 0.23
C GLN A 60 -2.78 17.38 0.95
N VAL A 61 -1.64 17.30 1.63
CA VAL A 61 -1.01 18.46 2.29
C VAL A 61 -0.59 19.51 1.26
N GLU A 62 0.09 19.08 0.20
CA GLU A 62 0.56 19.94 -0.88
C GLU A 62 -0.61 20.63 -1.61
N ARG A 63 -1.69 19.90 -1.94
CA ARG A 63 -2.89 20.48 -2.57
C ARG A 63 -3.64 21.47 -1.70
N CYS A 64 -3.58 21.30 -0.38
CA CYS A 64 -4.15 22.26 0.56
C CYS A 64 -3.25 23.49 0.80
N GLY A 65 -2.04 23.53 0.22
CA GLY A 65 -1.07 24.60 0.43
C GLY A 65 -0.57 24.69 1.88
N GLU A 66 -0.63 23.58 2.63
CA GLU A 66 -0.16 23.52 4.01
C GLU A 66 1.30 23.02 4.05
N ASP A 67 2.04 23.40 5.09
CA ASP A 67 3.41 22.90 5.28
C ASP A 67 3.42 21.42 5.69
N TRP A 68 4.43 20.69 5.20
CA TRP A 68 4.65 19.31 5.61
C TRP A 68 5.05 19.22 7.09
N GLY A 69 4.10 18.79 7.92
CA GLY A 69 4.27 18.61 9.35
C GLY A 69 2.96 18.21 10.01
N TRP A 70 3.01 17.85 11.30
CA TRP A 70 1.82 17.35 12.02
C TRP A 70 0.65 18.34 12.01
N ARG A 71 0.94 19.65 12.11
CA ARG A 71 -0.10 20.70 12.10
C ARG A 71 -0.73 20.87 10.70
N GLY A 72 0.08 20.89 9.63
CA GLY A 72 -0.40 21.00 8.27
C GLY A 72 -1.19 19.77 7.83
N LEU A 73 -0.73 18.57 8.20
CA LEU A 73 -1.44 17.32 8.00
C LEU A 73 -2.80 17.30 8.71
N ALA A 74 -2.84 17.70 9.98
CA ALA A 74 -4.10 17.74 10.72
C ALA A 74 -5.11 18.73 10.12
N ARG A 75 -4.65 19.83 9.54
CA ARG A 75 -5.51 20.81 8.84
C ARG A 75 -5.97 20.31 7.49
N SER A 76 -5.07 19.73 6.68
CA SER A 76 -5.40 19.21 5.35
C SER A 76 -6.39 18.03 5.43
N LEU A 77 -6.35 17.25 6.51
CA LEU A 77 -7.28 16.14 6.77
C LEU A 77 -8.64 16.57 7.34
N ARG A 78 -8.88 17.86 7.61
CA ARG A 78 -10.23 18.33 8.00
C ARG A 78 -11.20 18.34 6.82
N ARG A 79 -10.68 18.48 5.59
CA ARG A 79 -11.46 18.49 4.35
C ARG A 79 -10.72 17.67 3.28
N PRO A 80 -10.63 16.35 3.46
CA PRO A 80 -9.94 15.47 2.52
C PRO A 80 -10.63 15.51 1.16
N ASP A 81 -9.84 15.63 0.10
CA ASP A 81 -10.38 15.62 -1.26
C ASP A 81 -10.71 14.19 -1.72
N ARG A 82 -11.43 14.05 -2.83
CA ARG A 82 -11.79 12.74 -3.39
C ARG A 82 -10.55 11.92 -3.81
N HIS A 83 -9.48 12.57 -4.26
CA HIS A 83 -8.26 11.90 -4.71
C HIS A 83 -7.51 11.29 -3.53
N PHE A 84 -7.45 11.99 -2.40
CA PHE A 84 -6.93 11.47 -1.14
C PHE A 84 -7.69 10.22 -0.73
N TRP A 85 -9.03 10.25 -0.70
CA TRP A 85 -9.81 9.07 -0.32
C TRP A 85 -9.57 7.88 -1.24
N VAL A 86 -9.53 8.11 -2.56
CA VAL A 86 -9.24 7.04 -3.53
C VAL A 86 -7.85 6.47 -3.29
N GLY A 87 -6.81 7.31 -3.18
CA GLY A 87 -5.44 6.86 -2.93
C GLY A 87 -5.31 6.14 -1.58
N PHE A 88 -5.80 6.76 -0.51
CA PHE A 88 -5.75 6.19 0.84
C PHE A 88 -6.45 4.83 0.91
N LEU A 89 -7.70 4.72 0.42
CA LEU A 89 -8.44 3.46 0.45
C LEU A 89 -7.82 2.38 -0.45
N THR A 90 -7.17 2.79 -1.54
CA THR A 90 -6.48 1.86 -2.45
C THR A 90 -5.21 1.27 -1.82
N HIS A 91 -4.51 2.01 -0.96
CA HIS A 91 -3.21 1.60 -0.39
C HIS A 91 -3.27 1.20 1.10
N ALA A 92 -4.32 1.59 1.82
CA ALA A 92 -4.48 1.29 3.24
C ALA A 92 -4.54 -0.21 3.54
N PRO A 93 -5.25 -1.07 2.77
CA PRO A 93 -5.26 -2.51 3.02
C PRO A 93 -3.86 -3.15 3.01
N GLN A 94 -3.00 -2.73 2.07
CA GLN A 94 -1.63 -3.22 1.92
C GLN A 94 -0.78 -2.78 3.11
N PHE A 95 -0.92 -1.52 3.53
CA PHE A 95 -0.22 -1.00 4.70
C PHE A 95 -0.65 -1.73 5.99
N VAL A 96 -1.95 -1.99 6.16
CA VAL A 96 -2.49 -2.76 7.30
C VAL A 96 -1.98 -4.20 7.28
N ALA A 97 -1.96 -4.85 6.10
CA ALA A 97 -1.46 -6.21 5.96
C ALA A 97 0.04 -6.31 6.30
N ALA A 98 0.86 -5.36 5.81
CA ALA A 98 2.27 -5.28 6.16
C ALA A 98 2.46 -5.06 7.68
N GLY A 99 1.67 -4.16 8.28
CA GLY A 99 1.67 -3.92 9.72
C GLY A 99 1.30 -5.16 10.55
N ALA A 100 0.33 -5.96 10.07
CA ALA A 100 -0.07 -7.20 10.71
C ALA A 100 1.07 -8.24 10.69
N ILE A 101 1.79 -8.37 9.56
CA ILE A 101 2.98 -9.25 9.46
C ILE A 101 4.05 -8.81 10.47
N ALA A 102 4.37 -7.51 10.51
CA ALA A 102 5.35 -6.97 11.45
C ALA A 102 4.96 -7.22 12.92
N LEU A 103 3.69 -7.05 13.27
CA LEU A 103 3.17 -7.35 14.61
C LEU A 103 3.25 -8.85 14.93
N ALA A 104 2.97 -9.73 13.96
CA ALA A 104 3.10 -11.18 14.13
C ALA A 104 4.54 -11.58 14.42
N TRP A 105 5.52 -11.01 13.69
CA TRP A 105 6.94 -11.23 13.97
C TRP A 105 7.34 -10.78 15.36
N ARG A 106 6.87 -9.59 15.80
CA ARG A 106 7.16 -9.08 17.14
C ARG A 106 6.62 -10.01 18.24
N ARG A 107 5.46 -10.64 18.03
CA ARG A 107 4.90 -11.61 18.97
C ARG A 107 5.73 -12.90 19.03
N ARG A 108 6.05 -13.49 17.87
CA ARG A 108 6.88 -14.71 17.79
C ARG A 108 8.27 -14.51 18.40
N GLY A 109 8.89 -13.35 18.18
CA GLY A 109 10.19 -13.03 18.78
C GLY A 109 10.15 -12.94 20.32
N ARG A 110 9.02 -12.49 20.91
CA ARG A 110 8.86 -12.49 22.38
C ARG A 110 8.66 -13.88 22.96
N GLU A 111 8.06 -14.80 22.21
CA GLU A 111 7.84 -16.19 22.64
C GLU A 111 9.13 -17.01 22.61
N GLN A 112 10.05 -16.70 21.68
CA GLN A 112 11.36 -17.37 21.60
C GLN A 112 12.37 -16.93 22.68
N HIS A 113 12.10 -15.81 23.36
CA HIS A 113 12.94 -15.27 24.45
C HIS A 113 12.38 -15.57 25.85
N LYS A 114 11.33 -16.39 25.95
CA LYS A 114 10.82 -16.96 27.21
C LYS A 114 11.26 -18.39 27.35
#